data_AF-A0A9P1HCJ0-F1
#
_entry.id   AF-A0A9P1HCJ0-F1
#
_cell.length_a   1.000
_cell.length_b   1.000
_cell.length_c   1.000
_cell.angle_alpha   90.00
_cell.angle_beta   90.00
_cell.angle_gamma   90.00
#
_symmetry.space_group_name_H-M   'P 1'
#
loop_
_entity.id
_entity.type
_entity.pdbx_description
1 polymer ?
#
loop_
_entity_poly.entity_id
_entity_poly.type
_entity_poly.pdbx_seq_one_letter_code
_entity_poly.pdbx_strand_id
1 'polypeptide(L)'
;MEEIQSDEDATQHYGEVFIIEKDFGQKVNQDVESRHGFAAQASRRKLMAQARNWLLSAALRPYHSWVYWRDVDVQTAPFTILEDLMRHNKDVIVPNVWRPLPDWLGENNHTI
;
A
#
# COMPACT_ATOMS: atom_id res chain seq x y z
N MET A 1 -21.69 8.68 0.26
CA MET A 1 -20.53 8.37 -0.60
C MET A 1 -20.83 8.73 -2.04
N GLU A 2 -22.00 8.35 -2.57
CA GLU A 2 -22.42 8.75 -3.92
C GLU A 2 -22.35 10.28 -4.14
N GLU A 3 -22.84 11.10 -3.21
CA GLU A 3 -22.74 12.57 -3.31
C GLU A 3 -21.30 13.12 -3.31
N ILE A 4 -20.35 12.42 -2.68
CA ILE A 4 -18.93 12.84 -2.65
C ILE A 4 -18.21 12.44 -3.94
N GLN A 5 -18.66 11.34 -4.56
CA GLN A 5 -18.10 10.80 -5.80
C GLN A 5 -18.80 11.34 -7.06
N SER A 6 -19.87 12.12 -6.92
CA SER A 6 -20.68 12.65 -8.03
C SER A 6 -20.18 14.01 -8.52
N ASP A 7 -18.88 14.17 -8.70
CA ASP A 7 -18.33 15.38 -9.33
C ASP A 7 -18.89 15.48 -10.77
N GLU A 8 -19.25 16.69 -11.21
CA GLU A 8 -19.78 16.93 -12.56
C GLU A 8 -18.69 16.67 -13.62
N ASP A 9 -17.43 16.88 -13.26
CA ASP A 9 -16.29 16.52 -14.10
C ASP A 9 -15.89 15.07 -13.87
N ALA A 10 -16.27 14.20 -14.82
CA ALA A 10 -15.94 12.77 -14.78
C ALA A 10 -14.43 12.47 -14.76
N THR A 11 -13.56 13.44 -15.07
CA THR A 11 -12.10 13.29 -14.99
C THR A 11 -11.52 13.64 -13.63
N GLN A 12 -12.31 14.29 -12.77
CA GLN A 12 -11.89 14.75 -11.45
C GLN A 12 -12.05 13.63 -10.41
N HIS A 13 -11.09 12.70 -10.42
CA HIS A 13 -11.12 11.52 -9.54
C HIS A 13 -10.60 11.78 -8.12
N TYR A 14 -9.78 12.82 -7.92
CA TYR A 14 -9.13 13.11 -6.65
C TYR A 14 -9.31 14.58 -6.27
N GLY A 15 -9.75 14.83 -5.03
CA GLY A 15 -9.85 16.19 -4.51
C GLY A 15 -8.49 16.89 -4.36
N GLU A 16 -7.43 16.13 -4.05
CA GLU A 16 -6.07 16.63 -3.92
C GLU A 16 -5.04 15.51 -4.15
N VAL A 17 -3.89 15.86 -4.74
CA VAL A 17 -2.77 14.93 -4.95
C VAL A 17 -1.48 15.57 -4.48
N PHE A 18 -0.76 14.89 -3.59
CA PHE A 18 0.56 15.31 -3.12
C PHE A 18 1.61 14.26 -3.45
N ILE A 19 2.75 14.73 -3.95
CA ILE A 19 3.97 13.93 -4.10
C ILE A 19 5.00 14.53 -3.17
N ILE A 20 5.56 13.72 -2.28
CA ILE A 20 6.48 14.18 -1.25
C ILE A 20 7.72 13.30 -1.25
N GLU A 21 8.89 13.93 -1.32
CA GLU A 21 10.19 13.27 -1.26
C GLU A 21 10.85 13.57 0.09
N LYS A 22 11.40 12.53 0.72
CA LYS A 22 12.25 12.66 1.89
C LYS A 22 13.28 11.55 1.94
N ASP A 23 14.54 11.96 2.07
CA ASP A 23 15.64 11.03 2.34
C ASP A 23 15.75 10.74 3.85
N PHE A 24 15.79 9.46 4.21
CA PHE A 24 16.01 8.97 5.57
C PHE A 24 17.45 8.47 5.79
N GLY A 25 18.36 8.72 4.83
CA GLY A 25 19.79 8.45 4.95
C GLY A 25 20.12 6.96 4.91
N GLN A 26 19.45 6.18 4.06
CA GLN A 26 19.70 4.74 3.95
C GLN A 26 21.14 4.49 3.44
N LYS A 27 22.07 4.23 4.35
CA LYS A 27 23.42 3.78 4.03
C LYS A 27 23.35 2.31 3.61
N VAL A 28 23.27 2.07 2.30
CA VAL A 28 23.33 0.71 1.74
C VAL A 28 24.78 0.23 1.87
N ASN A 29 25.08 -0.57 2.91
CA ASN A 29 26.32 -1.36 2.90
C ASN A 29 26.17 -2.45 1.84
N GLN A 30 26.88 -2.29 0.72
CA GLN A 30 26.92 -3.23 -0.39
C GLN A 30 27.83 -4.42 -0.08
N ASP A 31 27.51 -5.19 0.95
CA ASP A 31 28.15 -6.49 1.16
C ASP A 31 27.17 -7.61 0.83
N VAL A 32 27.59 -8.49 -0.08
CA VAL A 32 26.73 -9.44 -0.80
C VAL A 32 26.24 -10.56 0.13
N GLU A 33 26.96 -10.84 1.22
CA GLU A 33 26.57 -11.79 2.27
C GLU A 33 25.45 -11.27 3.21
N SER A 34 25.26 -9.94 3.30
CA SER A 34 24.33 -9.29 4.24
C SER A 34 22.86 -9.30 3.78
N ARG A 35 22.60 -9.56 2.49
CA ARG A 35 21.26 -9.45 1.88
C ARG A 35 20.30 -10.60 2.21
N HIS A 36 20.79 -11.70 2.79
CA HIS A 36 19.99 -12.88 3.12
C HIS A 36 19.93 -13.21 4.63
N GLY A 37 20.57 -12.41 5.48
CA GLY A 37 20.48 -12.56 6.93
C GLY A 37 19.25 -11.87 7.50
N PHE A 38 18.52 -12.54 8.39
CA PHE A 38 17.41 -12.00 9.20
C PHE A 38 17.71 -10.59 9.80
N ALA A 39 18.98 -10.30 10.07
CA ALA A 39 19.47 -9.01 10.55
C ALA A 39 19.18 -7.81 9.61
N ALA A 40 19.24 -7.98 8.29
CA ALA A 40 19.00 -6.89 7.33
C ALA A 40 17.50 -6.59 7.12
N GLN A 41 16.62 -7.54 7.47
CA GLN A 41 15.17 -7.35 7.38
C GLN A 41 14.66 -6.34 8.43
N ALA A 42 15.23 -6.40 9.64
CA ALA A 42 14.85 -5.50 10.73
C ALA A 42 15.20 -4.04 10.42
N SER A 43 16.39 -3.78 9.89
CA SER A 43 16.82 -2.42 9.54
C SER A 43 15.99 -1.83 8.40
N ARG A 44 15.69 -2.61 7.35
CA ARG A 44 14.80 -2.19 6.26
C ARG A 44 13.39 -1.87 6.76
N ARG A 45 12.81 -2.73 7.59
CA ARG A 45 11.47 -2.51 8.19
C ARG A 45 11.44 -1.26 9.06
N LYS A 46 12.51 -0.99 9.81
CA LYS A 46 12.63 0.22 10.62
C LYS A 46 12.59 1.50 9.78
N LEU A 47 13.35 1.54 8.68
CA LEU A 47 13.35 2.70 7.78
C LEU A 47 12.00 2.90 7.09
N MET A 48 11.37 1.81 6.63
CA MET A 48 10.02 1.88 6.04
C MET A 48 8.98 2.36 7.05
N ALA A 49 9.06 1.91 8.31
CA ALA A 49 8.17 2.39 9.37
C ALA A 49 8.36 3.89 9.64
N GLN A 50 9.60 4.38 9.64
CA GLN A 50 9.88 5.82 9.78
C GLN A 50 9.30 6.62 8.61
N ALA A 51 9.49 6.16 7.38
CA ALA A 51 8.94 6.80 6.19
C ALA A 51 7.40 6.85 6.21
N ARG A 52 6.74 5.74 6.56
CA ARG A 52 5.28 5.67 6.67
C ARG A 52 4.72 6.59 7.75
N ASN A 53 5.32 6.59 8.95
CA ASN A 53 4.89 7.48 10.03
C ASN A 53 5.04 8.95 9.64
N TRP A 54 6.16 9.31 9.02
CA TRP A 54 6.39 10.67 8.58
C TRP A 54 5.42 11.10 7.47
N LEU A 55 5.19 10.24 6.47
CA LEU A 55 4.23 10.52 5.39
C LEU A 55 2.83 10.74 5.96
N LEU A 56 2.40 9.90 6.91
CA LEU A 56 1.11 10.07 7.58
C LEU A 56 1.02 11.42 8.29
N SER A 57 2.03 11.78 9.09
CA SER A 57 2.05 13.06 9.81
C SER A 57 2.05 14.27 8.86
N ALA A 58 2.69 14.16 7.70
CA ALA A 58 2.75 15.24 6.70
C ALA A 58 1.44 15.38 5.90
N ALA A 59 0.76 14.27 5.61
CA ALA A 59 -0.42 14.25 4.74
C ALA A 59 -1.76 14.25 5.49
N LEU A 60 -1.81 13.82 6.75
CA LEU A 60 -3.07 13.74 7.50
C LEU A 60 -3.64 15.14 7.77
N ARG A 61 -4.97 15.26 7.69
CA ARG A 61 -5.73 16.49 7.87
C ARG A 61 -6.97 16.18 8.72
N PRO A 62 -7.52 17.17 9.46
CA PRO A 62 -8.67 16.94 10.35
C PRO A 62 -9.94 16.43 9.64
N TYR A 63 -10.05 16.64 8.33
CA TYR A 63 -11.20 16.22 7.53
C TYR A 63 -11.06 14.80 6.94
N HIS A 64 -9.91 14.12 7.10
CA HIS A 64 -9.77 12.74 6.64
C HIS A 64 -10.46 11.78 7.61
N SER A 65 -11.49 11.06 7.12
CA SER A 65 -12.21 10.05 7.92
C SER A 65 -11.55 8.67 7.92
N TRP A 66 -10.82 8.34 6.86
CA TRP A 66 -10.15 7.05 6.68
C TRP A 66 -8.78 7.25 6.04
N VAL A 67 -7.84 6.35 6.33
CA VAL A 67 -6.52 6.31 5.68
C VAL A 67 -6.36 4.94 5.03
N TYR A 68 -6.12 4.93 3.72
CA TYR A 68 -5.88 3.71 2.96
C TYR A 68 -4.39 3.60 2.58
N TRP A 69 -3.71 2.62 3.16
CA TRP A 69 -2.33 2.28 2.80
C TRP A 69 -2.31 1.27 1.67
N ARG A 70 -1.77 1.67 0.51
CA ARG A 70 -1.55 0.79 -0.64
C ARG A 70 -0.07 0.79 -1.00
N ASP A 71 0.53 -0.39 -1.00
CA ASP A 71 1.90 -0.55 -1.50
C ASP A 71 1.90 -0.47 -3.04
N VAL A 72 2.98 0.09 -3.60
CA VAL A 72 3.12 0.39 -5.04
C VAL A 72 3.16 -0.86 -5.92
N ASP A 73 3.47 -2.02 -5.34
CA ASP A 73 3.52 -3.31 -6.03
C ASP A 73 2.16 -4.03 -6.07
N VAL A 74 1.11 -3.48 -5.45
CA VAL A 74 -0.26 -3.99 -5.58
C VAL A 74 -0.84 -3.60 -6.93
N GLN A 75 -0.92 -4.59 -7.83
CA GLN A 75 -1.35 -4.38 -9.22
C GLN A 75 -2.88 -4.24 -9.36
N THR A 76 -3.64 -5.08 -8.66
CA THR A 76 -5.10 -5.16 -8.84
C THR A 76 -5.83 -5.13 -7.50
N ALA A 77 -6.95 -4.43 -7.46
CA ALA A 77 -7.93 -4.45 -6.38
C ALA A 77 -9.33 -4.23 -6.97
N PRO A 78 -10.41 -4.72 -6.33
CA PRO A 78 -11.77 -4.35 -6.72
C PRO A 78 -11.96 -2.83 -6.72
N PHE A 79 -12.79 -2.31 -7.64
CA PHE A 79 -13.09 -0.88 -7.68
C PHE A 79 -13.84 -0.38 -6.43
N THR A 80 -14.50 -1.30 -5.72
CA THR A 80 -15.21 -1.07 -4.45
C THR A 80 -14.34 -1.25 -3.21
N ILE A 81 -13.01 -1.40 -3.34
CA ILE A 81 -12.15 -1.81 -2.22
C ILE A 81 -12.28 -0.91 -0.99
N LEU A 82 -12.45 0.41 -1.16
CA LEU A 82 -12.62 1.32 -0.04
C LEU A 82 -13.97 1.13 0.64
N GLU A 83 -15.05 1.10 -0.14
CA GLU A 83 -16.42 0.82 0.30
C GLU A 83 -16.48 -0.51 1.08
N ASP A 84 -15.88 -1.55 0.52
CA ASP A 84 -15.87 -2.90 1.08
C ASP A 84 -15.16 -2.94 2.43
N LEU A 85 -13.97 -2.32 2.54
CA LEU A 85 -13.22 -2.23 3.79
C LEU A 85 -13.95 -1.38 4.83
N MET A 86 -14.53 -0.24 4.44
CA MET A 86 -15.26 0.66 5.34
C MET A 86 -16.51 0.00 5.94
N ARG A 87 -17.23 -0.84 5.18
CA ARG A 87 -18.43 -1.55 5.67
C ARG A 87 -18.17 -2.46 6.86
N HIS A 88 -16.94 -2.93 7.06
CA HIS A 88 -16.58 -3.74 8.22
C HIS A 88 -16.54 -2.95 9.54
N ASN A 89 -16.48 -1.62 9.47
CA ASN A 89 -16.50 -0.70 10.62
C ASN A 89 -15.52 -1.12 11.74
N LYS A 90 -14.26 -1.33 11.36
CA LYS A 90 -13.15 -1.64 12.26
C LYS A 90 -12.14 -0.51 12.23
N ASP A 91 -11.52 -0.22 13.37
CA ASP A 91 -10.47 0.81 13.48
C ASP A 91 -9.30 0.52 12.52
N VAL A 92 -8.97 -0.77 12.36
CA VAL A 92 -7.95 -1.25 11.42
C VAL A 92 -8.46 -2.52 10.75
N ILE A 93 -8.39 -2.56 9.41
CA ILE A 93 -8.67 -3.75 8.61
C ILE A 93 -7.55 -3.92 7.57
N VAL A 94 -7.15 -5.17 7.36
CA VAL A 94 -6.11 -5.53 6.40
C VAL A 94 -6.69 -6.56 5.43
N PRO A 95 -6.88 -6.23 4.15
CA PRO A 95 -7.27 -7.21 3.16
C PRO A 95 -6.14 -8.23 2.93
N ASN A 96 -6.51 -9.45 2.58
CA ASN A 96 -5.51 -10.43 2.17
C ASN A 96 -5.00 -10.09 0.76
N VAL A 97 -3.68 -10.07 0.56
CA VAL A 97 -3.04 -9.77 -0.71
C VAL A 97 -2.40 -11.05 -1.24
N TRP A 98 -2.89 -11.51 -2.38
CA TRP A 98 -2.39 -12.71 -3.04
C TRP A 98 -1.39 -12.35 -4.12
N ARG A 99 -0.29 -13.10 -4.19
CA ARG A 99 0.64 -13.06 -5.31
C ARG A 99 0.39 -14.31 -6.16
N PRO A 100 0.11 -14.19 -7.47
CA PRO A 100 -0.03 -15.34 -8.33
C PRO A 100 1.26 -16.15 -8.30
N LEU A 101 1.11 -17.47 -8.30
CA LEU A 101 2.26 -18.36 -8.44
C LEU A 101 2.89 -18.12 -9.80
N PRO A 102 4.23 -18.21 -9.91
CA PRO A 102 4.87 -18.20 -11.22
C PRO A 102 4.25 -19.27 -12.13
N ASP A 103 4.14 -18.97 -13.41
CA ASP A 103 3.48 -19.87 -14.38
C ASP A 103 4.06 -21.30 -14.33
N TRP A 104 5.36 -21.43 -14.11
CA TRP A 104 6.07 -22.72 -13.99
C TRP A 104 5.76 -23.54 -12.72
N LEU A 105 5.12 -22.94 -11.72
CA LEU A 105 4.68 -23.61 -10.48
C LEU A 105 3.17 -23.92 -10.50
N GLY A 106 2.42 -23.38 -11.46
CA GLY A 106 0.96 -23.41 -11.53
C GLY A 106 0.36 -24.36 -12.58
N GLU A 107 1.15 -24.94 -13.48
CA GLU A 107 0.67 -25.89 -14.49
C GLU A 107 0.58 -27.33 -13.93
N ASN A 108 -0.43 -27.59 -13.10
CA ASN A 108 -1.02 -28.93 -13.02
C ASN A 108 -2.36 -28.90 -13.75
N ASN A 109 -2.25 -29.02 -15.07
CA ASN A 109 -3.32 -29.34 -16.00
C ASN A 109 -4.11 -30.57 -15.51
N HIS A 110 -5.27 -30.42 -14.87
CA HIS A 110 -6.31 -31.47 -14.84
C HIS A 110 -7.68 -30.84 -15.07
N THR A 111 -8.10 -30.92 -16.33
CA THR A 111 -9.49 -31.13 -16.72
C THR A 111 -10.06 -32.31 -15.95
N ILE A 112 -11.15 -32.09 -15.21
CA ILE A 112 -12.27 -33.03 -15.02
C ILE A 112 -13.55 -32.21 -15.04
#